data_AF-A0A258GKF7-F1
#
_entry.id   AF-A0A258GKF7-F1
#
_cell.length_a   1.000
_cell.length_b   1.000
_cell.length_c   1.000
_cell.angle_alpha   90.00
_cell.angle_beta   90.00
_cell.angle_gamma   90.00
#
_symmetry.space_group_name_H-M   'P 1'
#
loop_
_entity.id
_entity.type
_entity.pdbx_description
1 polymer ?
#
loop_
_entity_poly.entity_id
_entity_poly.type
_entity_poly.pdbx_seq_one_letter_code
_entity_poly.pdbx_strand_id
1 'polypeptide(L)'
;MFLRPILPALALAALAACADPASRCGGPETRELKTIDKLIAETRANLDRGYTRVREDSGASVNFCLGSHNSNVGLSFCTDPGSRTRTAPLDTAAETRKLESLLARRDALTARIAACARP
;
A
#
# COMPACT_ATOMS: atom_id res chain seq x y z
N MET A 1 -25.59 -45.81 32.28
CA MET A 1 -26.30 -44.57 31.88
C MET A 1 -25.30 -43.62 31.24
N PHE A 2 -24.90 -43.86 29.98
CA PHE A 2 -23.88 -43.04 29.30
C PHE A 2 -24.18 -42.92 27.80
N LEU A 3 -25.19 -42.13 27.47
CA LEU A 3 -25.42 -41.55 26.14
C LEU A 3 -25.97 -40.15 26.48
N ARG A 4 -25.40 -39.00 26.15
CA ARG A 4 -24.71 -38.54 24.96
C ARG A 4 -24.12 -37.15 25.27
N PRO A 5 -22.80 -36.90 25.15
CA PRO A 5 -22.27 -35.56 24.94
C PRO A 5 -21.89 -35.32 23.47
N ILE A 6 -22.46 -36.11 22.54
CA ILE A 6 -22.09 -36.07 21.11
C ILE A 6 -22.73 -34.86 20.40
N LEU A 7 -23.91 -34.41 20.84
CA LEU A 7 -24.61 -33.26 20.23
C LEU A 7 -23.87 -31.92 20.33
N PRO A 8 -23.35 -31.47 21.49
CA PRO A 8 -22.68 -30.17 21.57
C PRO A 8 -21.33 -30.15 20.82
N ALA A 9 -20.64 -31.28 20.74
CA ALA A 9 -19.37 -31.39 20.00
C ALA A 9 -19.56 -31.26 18.48
N LEU A 10 -20.66 -31.81 17.95
CA LEU A 10 -20.98 -31.73 16.51
C LEU A 10 -21.33 -30.28 16.09
N ALA A 11 -21.97 -29.51 16.99
CA ALA A 11 -22.33 -28.12 16.74
C ALA A 11 -21.10 -27.21 16.65
N LEU A 12 -20.07 -27.39 17.48
CA LEU A 12 -18.83 -26.61 17.38
C LEU A 12 -18.01 -26.95 16.13
N ALA A 13 -18.01 -28.22 15.69
CA ALA A 13 -17.35 -28.62 14.45
C ALA A 13 -17.98 -27.99 13.20
N ALA A 14 -19.31 -27.80 13.20
CA ALA A 14 -20.02 -27.14 12.12
C ALA A 14 -19.70 -25.63 12.02
N LEU A 15 -19.39 -24.95 13.13
CA LEU A 15 -18.98 -23.54 13.09
C LEU A 15 -17.53 -23.33 12.61
N ALA A 16 -16.64 -24.30 12.84
CA ALA A 16 -15.26 -24.22 12.33
C ALA A 16 -15.16 -24.37 10.80
N ALA A 17 -16.15 -25.00 10.16
CA ALA A 17 -16.23 -25.15 8.71
C ALA A 17 -16.70 -23.88 7.97
N CYS A 18 -17.28 -22.91 8.68
CA CYS A 18 -17.67 -21.60 8.12
C CYS A 18 -16.62 -20.50 8.36
N ALA A 19 -15.44 -20.83 8.87
CA ALA A 19 -14.33 -19.90 8.87
C ALA A 19 -13.84 -19.72 7.41
N ASP A 20 -14.41 -18.72 6.74
CA ASP A 20 -14.16 -18.37 5.36
C ASP A 20 -12.65 -18.39 5.05
N PRO A 21 -12.15 -19.34 4.23
CA PRO A 21 -10.73 -19.40 3.88
C PRO A 21 -10.28 -18.13 3.15
N ALA A 22 -11.19 -17.36 2.54
CA ALA A 22 -10.89 -16.07 1.92
C ALA A 22 -10.46 -15.01 2.95
N SER A 23 -10.86 -15.13 4.23
CA SER A 23 -10.43 -14.18 5.27
C SER A 23 -8.94 -14.28 5.63
N ARG A 24 -8.29 -15.41 5.29
CA ARG A 24 -6.85 -15.63 5.50
C ARG A 24 -6.01 -15.36 4.25
N CYS A 25 -6.62 -15.44 3.07
CA CYS A 25 -5.94 -15.22 1.81
C CYS A 25 -5.93 -13.73 1.43
N GLY A 26 -4.76 -13.09 1.53
CA GLY A 26 -4.48 -11.94 0.68
C GLY A 26 -4.52 -10.57 1.33
N GLY A 27 -4.54 -10.43 2.65
CA GLY A 27 -4.35 -9.11 3.27
C GLY A 27 -3.07 -8.40 2.78
N PRO A 28 -1.87 -8.99 2.97
CA PRO A 28 -0.62 -8.37 2.53
C PRO A 28 -0.42 -8.39 1.02
N GLU A 29 -0.72 -9.51 0.33
CA GLU A 29 -0.49 -9.64 -1.11
C GLU A 29 -1.40 -8.74 -1.94
N THR A 30 -2.66 -8.54 -1.54
CA THR A 30 -3.55 -7.60 -2.25
C THR A 30 -3.16 -6.14 -2.01
N ARG A 31 -2.64 -5.81 -0.82
CA ARG A 31 -2.06 -4.48 -0.54
C ARG A 31 -0.81 -4.23 -1.38
N GLU A 32 0.04 -5.24 -1.51
CA GLU A 32 1.21 -5.19 -2.38
C GLU A 32 0.80 -5.03 -3.84
N LEU A 33 -0.19 -5.80 -4.32
CA LEU A 33 -0.71 -5.70 -5.68
C LEU A 33 -1.20 -4.28 -6.00
N LYS A 34 -1.99 -3.67 -5.11
CA LYS A 34 -2.44 -2.27 -5.25
C LYS A 34 -1.27 -1.28 -5.33
N THR A 35 -0.22 -1.53 -4.55
CA THR A 35 0.99 -0.70 -4.57
C THR A 35 1.72 -0.84 -5.91
N ILE A 36 1.90 -2.08 -6.39
CA ILE A 36 2.53 -2.37 -7.68
C ILE A 36 1.73 -1.74 -8.83
N ASP A 37 0.40 -1.87 -8.84
CA ASP A 37 -0.44 -1.26 -9.88
C ASP A 37 -0.31 0.26 -9.90
N LYS A 38 -0.25 0.90 -8.73
CA LYS A 38 0.00 2.34 -8.62
C LYS A 38 1.38 2.71 -9.20
N LEU A 39 2.42 1.94 -8.87
CA LEU A 39 3.77 2.16 -9.40
C LEU A 39 3.83 1.95 -10.92
N ILE A 40 3.12 0.96 -11.46
CA ILE A 40 3.01 0.73 -12.91
C ILE A 40 2.35 1.93 -13.59
N ALA A 41 1.24 2.42 -13.05
CA ALA A 41 0.55 3.58 -13.59
C ALA A 41 1.44 4.84 -13.55
N GLU A 42 2.19 5.03 -12.46
CA GLU A 42 3.13 6.15 -12.32
C GLU A 42 4.29 6.05 -13.32
N THR A 43 4.94 4.88 -13.44
CA THR A 43 6.03 4.67 -14.40
C THR A 43 5.56 4.86 -15.84
N ARG A 44 4.37 4.35 -16.20
CA ARG A 44 3.78 4.60 -17.53
C ARG A 44 3.57 6.10 -17.77
N ALA A 45 2.98 6.80 -16.80
CA ALA A 45 2.76 8.23 -16.93
C ALA A 45 4.08 9.03 -16.99
N ASN A 46 5.16 8.55 -16.37
CA ASN A 46 6.49 9.16 -16.48
C ASN A 46 7.08 8.94 -17.88
N LEU A 47 6.97 7.72 -18.42
CA LEU A 47 7.39 7.40 -19.79
C LEU A 47 6.62 8.24 -20.83
N ASP A 48 5.30 8.36 -20.68
CA ASP A 48 4.43 9.12 -21.59
C ASP A 48 4.80 10.62 -21.63
N ARG A 49 5.18 11.18 -20.47
CA ARG A 49 5.57 12.59 -20.36
C ARG A 49 7.05 12.84 -20.69
N GLY A 50 7.90 11.81 -20.65
CA GLY A 50 9.34 11.93 -20.89
C GLY A 50 10.15 12.55 -19.74
N TYR A 51 9.56 12.72 -18.56
CA TYR A 51 10.26 13.23 -17.36
C TYR A 51 9.67 12.63 -16.07
N THR A 52 10.51 12.54 -15.03
CA THR A 52 10.08 12.11 -13.70
C THR A 52 9.97 13.30 -12.74
N ARG A 53 9.14 13.16 -11.71
CA ARG A 53 9.03 14.13 -10.61
C ARG A 53 9.74 13.56 -9.40
N VAL A 54 10.81 14.24 -8.98
CA VAL A 54 11.60 13.85 -7.81
C VAL A 54 11.31 14.83 -6.69
N ARG A 55 11.16 14.30 -5.48
CA ARG A 55 11.05 15.12 -4.28
C ARG A 55 12.47 15.38 -3.77
N GLU A 56 12.88 16.64 -3.78
CA GLU A 56 14.17 17.08 -3.27
C GLU A 56 13.95 17.86 -1.97
N ASP A 57 14.83 17.67 -1.01
CA ASP A 57 14.86 18.48 0.21
C ASP A 57 15.27 19.90 -0.16
N SER A 58 14.39 20.86 0.11
CA SER A 58 14.67 22.29 -0.13
C SER A 58 15.40 22.95 1.02
N GLY A 59 15.71 22.19 2.08
CA GLY A 59 16.28 22.69 3.32
C GLY A 59 15.22 23.18 4.30
N ALA A 60 15.60 23.16 5.57
CA ALA A 60 14.72 23.59 6.65
C ALA A 60 14.45 25.10 6.58
N SER A 61 13.18 25.48 6.68
CA SER A 61 12.73 26.86 6.74
C SER A 61 12.03 27.13 8.07
N VAL A 62 12.24 28.32 8.63
CA VAL A 62 11.52 28.78 9.82
C VAL A 62 10.30 29.56 9.36
N ASN A 63 9.11 29.06 9.72
CA ASN A 63 7.83 29.67 9.38
C ASN A 63 7.05 30.04 10.64
N PHE A 64 6.07 30.93 10.49
CA PHE A 64 5.09 31.20 11.54
C PHE A 64 3.93 30.20 11.45
N CYS A 65 3.72 29.46 12.52
CA CYS A 65 2.56 28.60 12.69
C CYS A 65 1.48 29.30 13.50
N LEU A 66 0.23 29.01 13.16
CA LEU A 66 -0.92 29.35 13.98
C LEU A 66 -1.27 28.14 14.86
N GLY A 67 -1.25 28.32 16.18
CA GLY A 67 -1.60 27.29 17.15
C GLY A 67 -2.73 27.76 18.06
N SER A 68 -3.39 26.81 18.73
CA SER A 68 -4.43 27.12 19.73
C SER A 68 -4.17 26.37 21.04
N HIS A 69 -4.34 27.07 22.17
CA HIS A 69 -4.26 26.49 23.52
C HIS A 69 -5.27 27.20 24.46
N ASN A 70 -6.11 26.43 25.15
CA ASN A 70 -7.16 26.94 26.06
C ASN A 70 -7.97 28.11 25.46
N SER A 71 -8.51 27.92 24.24
CA SER A 71 -9.29 28.93 23.51
C SER A 71 -8.54 30.20 23.10
N ASN A 72 -7.21 30.25 23.24
CA ASN A 72 -6.37 31.33 22.74
C ASN A 72 -5.66 30.90 21.47
N VAL A 73 -5.65 31.77 20.46
CA VAL A 73 -4.88 31.58 19.22
C VAL A 73 -3.56 32.33 19.35
N GLY A 74 -2.45 31.63 19.11
CA GLY A 74 -1.10 32.18 19.22
C GLY A 74 -0.30 31.94 17.94
N LEU A 75 0.66 32.84 17.70
CA LEU A 75 1.65 32.67 16.65
C LEU A 75 2.93 32.06 17.28
N SER A 76 3.45 30.99 16.69
CA SER A 76 4.71 30.38 17.11
C SER A 76 5.65 30.16 15.92
N PHE A 77 6.94 30.00 16.19
CA PHE A 77 7.90 29.59 15.17
C PHE A 77 7.89 28.07 15.01
N CYS A 78 7.86 27.61 13.77
CA CYS A 78 7.98 26.21 13.40
C CYS A 78 9.12 26.03 12.40
N THR A 79 9.82 24.91 12.52
CA THR A 79 10.76 24.47 11.50
C THR A 79 10.06 23.51 10.55
N ASP A 80 9.89 23.92 9.29
CA ASP A 80 9.44 23.03 8.22
C ASP A 80 10.68 22.46 7.51
N PRO A 81 10.90 21.14 7.50
CA PRO A 81 12.02 20.53 6.81
C PRO A 81 12.06 20.82 5.31
N GLY A 82 10.97 21.31 4.71
CA GLY A 82 10.93 21.86 3.36
C GLY A 82 11.24 20.80 2.30
N SER A 83 10.25 20.43 1.50
CA SER A 83 10.48 19.58 0.33
C SER A 83 9.79 20.15 -0.90
N ARG A 84 10.54 20.19 -1.99
CA ARG A 84 10.06 20.67 -3.29
C ARG A 84 10.05 19.53 -4.28
N THR A 85 9.05 19.53 -5.15
CA THR A 85 9.01 18.57 -6.27
C THR A 85 9.63 19.24 -7.49
N ARG A 86 10.64 18.62 -8.06
CA ARG A 86 11.33 19.09 -9.27
C ARG A 86 11.17 18.06 -10.38
N THR A 87 11.11 18.53 -11.63
CA THR A 87 11.22 17.68 -12.81
C THR A 87 12.68 17.29 -13.02
N ALA A 88 12.96 15.99 -13.11
CA ALA A 88 14.28 15.46 -13.43
C ALA A 88 14.26 14.74 -14.78
N PRO A 89 15.41 14.71 -15.49
CA PRO A 89 15.56 13.92 -16.72
C PRO A 89 15.20 12.45 -16.49
N LEU A 90 14.56 11.85 -17.48
CA LEU A 90 14.19 10.42 -17.46
C LEU A 90 15.19 9.61 -18.27
N ASP A 91 15.75 8.56 -17.66
CA ASP A 91 16.35 7.47 -18.43
C ASP A 91 15.23 6.52 -18.86
N THR A 92 14.87 6.58 -20.13
CA THR A 92 13.79 5.77 -20.70
C THR A 92 14.12 4.28 -20.66
N ALA A 93 15.36 3.89 -20.91
CA ALA A 93 15.77 2.48 -20.88
C ALA A 93 15.75 1.91 -19.46
N ALA A 94 16.15 2.71 -18.46
CA ALA A 94 16.03 2.31 -17.06
C ALA A 94 14.56 2.19 -16.62
N GLU A 95 13.71 3.15 -16.98
CA GLU A 95 12.29 3.10 -16.61
C GLU A 95 11.50 1.99 -17.34
N THR A 96 11.85 1.66 -18.59
CA THR A 96 11.26 0.50 -19.28
C THR A 96 11.62 -0.81 -18.56
N ARG A 97 12.88 -1.00 -18.17
CA ARG A 97 13.29 -2.19 -17.39
C ARG A 97 12.57 -2.26 -16.04
N LYS A 98 12.40 -1.11 -15.39
CA LYS A 98 11.62 -1.01 -14.15
C LYS A 98 10.15 -1.41 -14.39
N LEU A 99 9.52 -0.92 -15.46
CA LEU A 99 8.16 -1.30 -15.83
C LEU A 99 8.02 -2.81 -16.04
N GLU A 100 8.97 -3.43 -16.76
CA GLU A 100 8.99 -4.88 -16.96
C GLU A 100 9.09 -5.64 -15.62
N SER A 101 9.98 -5.20 -14.72
CA SER A 101 10.10 -5.81 -13.38
C SER A 101 8.82 -5.68 -12.55
N LEU A 102 8.13 -4.54 -12.65
CA LEU A 102 6.85 -4.30 -11.96
C LEU A 102 5.75 -5.20 -12.52
N LEU A 103 5.68 -5.36 -13.85
CA LEU A 103 4.72 -6.25 -14.51
C LEU A 103 4.96 -7.71 -14.12
N ALA A 104 6.20 -8.18 -14.14
CA ALA A 104 6.54 -9.52 -13.70
C ALA A 104 6.17 -9.76 -12.23
N ARG A 105 6.39 -8.77 -11.36
CA ARG A 105 6.00 -8.84 -9.95
C ARG A 105 4.48 -8.88 -9.78
N ARG A 106 3.75 -8.06 -10.53
CA ARG A 106 2.28 -8.06 -10.55
C ARG A 106 1.75 -9.44 -10.92
N ASP A 107 2.27 -10.03 -11.99
CA ASP A 107 1.82 -11.33 -12.48
C ASP A 107 2.08 -12.42 -11.43
N ALA A 108 3.25 -12.41 -10.78
CA ALA A 108 3.56 -13.31 -9.67
C ALA A 108 2.60 -13.14 -8.47
N LEU A 109 2.24 -11.91 -8.10
CA LEU A 109 1.28 -11.63 -7.02
C LEU A 109 -0.12 -12.12 -7.39
N THR A 110 -0.58 -11.86 -8.60
CA THR A 110 -1.89 -12.33 -9.07
C THR A 110 -1.99 -13.85 -9.06
N ALA A 111 -0.92 -14.56 -9.47
CA ALA A 111 -0.85 -16.01 -9.42
C ALA A 111 -0.92 -16.55 -7.97
N ARG A 112 -0.21 -15.92 -7.03
CA ARG A 112 -0.25 -16.28 -5.61
C ARG A 112 -1.64 -16.07 -4.99
N ILE A 113 -2.27 -14.93 -5.29
CA ILE A 113 -3.63 -14.62 -4.84
C ILE A 113 -4.63 -15.64 -5.41
N ALA A 114 -4.53 -15.96 -6.70
CA ALA A 114 -5.40 -16.94 -7.36
C ALA A 114 -5.20 -18.37 -6.82
N ALA A 115 -3.96 -18.76 -6.49
CA ALA A 115 -3.67 -20.05 -5.88
C ALA A 115 -4.25 -20.19 -4.47
N CYS A 116 -4.24 -19.11 -3.69
CA CYS A 116 -4.83 -19.08 -2.35
C CYS A 116 -6.37 -19.15 -2.39
N ALA A 117 -6.99 -18.56 -3.42
CA ALA A 117 -8.44 -18.57 -3.63
C ALA A 117 -8.99 -19.92 -4.15
N ARG A 118 -8.13 -20.91 -4.40
CA ARG A 118 -8.55 -22.24 -4.89
C ARG A 118 -8.98 -23.12 -3.69
N PRO A 119 -10.22 -23.65 -3.66
CA PRO A 119 -10.73 -24.47 -2.57
C PRO A 119 -10.07 -25.86 -2.50
#